data_AF-A0AA43M3C1-F1
#
_entry.id   AF-A0AA43M3C1-F1
#
_cell.length_a   1.000
_cell.length_b   1.000
_cell.length_c   1.000
_cell.angle_alpha   90.00
_cell.angle_beta   90.00
_cell.angle_gamma   90.00
#
_symmetry.space_group_name_H-M   'P 1'
#
loop_
_entity.id
_entity.type
_entity.pdbx_description
1 polymer ?
#
loop_
_entity_poly.entity_id
_entity_poly.type
_entity_poly.pdbx_seq_one_letter_code
_entity_poly.pdbx_strand_id
1 'polypeptide(L)' 'MNWKKATLGQLYEIAYNDDGASPSHKRAAIEEIRRKTRQKPKGKINYKEKKVYPR' A
#
# COMPACT_ATOMS: atom_id res chain seq x y z
N MET A 1 -11.67 14.44 -3.64
CA MET A 1 -11.01 13.19 -4.10
C MET A 1 -11.46 12.03 -3.21
N ASN A 2 -11.70 10.84 -3.77
CA ASN A 2 -12.28 9.71 -3.03
C ASN A 2 -11.18 8.73 -2.59
N TRP A 3 -10.57 8.96 -1.42
CA TRP A 3 -9.39 8.25 -0.90
C TRP A 3 -9.50 6.72 -0.91
N LYS A 4 -10.68 6.18 -0.64
CA LYS A 4 -10.94 4.73 -0.66
C LYS A 4 -10.72 4.10 -2.05
N LYS A 5 -11.07 4.83 -3.11
CA LYS A 5 -10.94 4.41 -4.51
C LYS A 5 -9.57 4.71 -5.11
N ALA A 6 -8.76 5.55 -4.46
CA ALA A 6 -7.43 5.89 -4.94
C ALA A 6 -6.52 4.64 -4.94
N THR A 7 -5.71 4.53 -5.99
CA THR A 7 -4.67 3.50 -6.08
C THR A 7 -3.52 3.81 -5.13
N LEU A 8 -2.72 2.80 -4.77
CA LEU A 8 -1.59 3.02 -3.86
C LEU A 8 -0.61 4.06 -4.43
N GLY A 9 -0.33 4.00 -5.75
CA GLY A 9 0.56 4.94 -6.42
C GLY A 9 0.12 6.40 -6.27
N GLN A 10 -1.16 6.68 -6.52
CA GLN A 10 -1.73 8.02 -6.35
C GLN A 10 -1.65 8.53 -4.91
N LEU A 11 -1.82 7.64 -3.92
CA LEU A 11 -1.66 8.02 -2.51
C LEU A 11 -0.21 8.38 -2.21
N TYR A 12 0.75 7.64 -2.77
CA TYR A 12 2.18 7.96 -2.61
C TYR A 12 2.55 9.28 -3.29
N GLU A 13 2.02 9.54 -4.48
CA GLU A 13 2.25 10.82 -5.15
C GLU A 13 1.77 11.99 -4.29
N ILE A 14 0.55 11.94 -3.76
CA ILE A 14 0.02 13.03 -2.92
C ILE A 14 0.78 13.14 -1.59
N ALA A 15 1.17 12.02 -1.00
CA ALA A 15 1.86 12.00 0.29
C ALA A 15 3.29 12.56 0.22
N TYR A 16 4.02 12.29 -0.88
CA TYR A 16 5.47 12.49 -0.94
C TYR A 16 5.95 13.35 -2.10
N ASN A 17 5.24 13.36 -3.25
CA ASN A 17 5.70 14.04 -4.47
C ASN A 17 4.93 15.33 -4.77
N ASP A 18 3.73 15.50 -4.23
CA ASP A 18 2.91 16.69 -4.45
C ASP A 18 3.29 17.78 -3.43
N ASP A 19 4.12 18.74 -3.86
CA ASP A 19 4.49 19.90 -3.04
C ASP A 19 3.34 20.91 -2.88
N GLY A 20 2.32 20.88 -3.75
CA GLY A 20 1.13 21.72 -3.66
C GLY A 20 0.04 21.15 -2.73
N ALA A 21 0.16 19.88 -2.33
CA ALA A 21 -0.82 19.26 -1.46
C ALA A 21 -0.80 19.85 -0.04
N SER A 22 -1.99 20.27 0.43
CA SER A 22 -2.18 20.71 1.82
C SER A 22 -1.69 19.63 2.82
N PRO A 23 -1.08 20.03 3.95
CA PRO A 23 -0.60 19.08 4.97
C PRO A 23 -1.66 18.07 5.44
N SER A 24 -2.92 18.48 5.49
CA SER A 24 -4.05 17.61 5.84
C SER A 24 -4.25 16.48 4.81
N HIS A 25 -4.07 16.77 3.52
CA HIS A 25 -4.17 15.76 2.47
C HIS A 25 -2.97 14.80 2.49
N LYS A 26 -1.76 15.29 2.77
CA LYS A 26 -0.58 14.42 2.95
C LYS A 26 -0.77 13.45 4.10
N ARG A 27 -1.30 13.92 5.25
CA ARG A 27 -1.61 13.06 6.40
C ARG A 27 -2.68 12.01 6.08
N ALA A 28 -3.78 12.42 5.46
CA ALA A 28 -4.85 11.50 5.05
C ALA A 28 -4.34 10.42 4.07
N ALA A 29 -3.47 10.79 3.13
CA ALA A 29 -2.84 9.86 2.18
C ALA A 29 -1.98 8.82 2.92
N ILE A 30 -1.15 9.24 3.86
CA ILE A 30 -0.28 8.35 4.67
C ILE A 30 -1.11 7.37 5.50
N GLU A 31 -2.20 7.82 6.11
CA GLU A 31 -3.09 6.95 6.88
C GLU A 31 -3.76 5.89 6.01
N GLU A 32 -4.20 6.26 4.81
CA GLU A 32 -4.81 5.32 3.87
C GLU A 32 -3.78 4.32 3.31
N ILE A 33 -2.54 4.76 3.04
CA ILE A 33 -1.43 3.86 2.68
C ILE A 33 -1.19 2.85 3.80
N ARG A 34 -1.12 3.29 5.06
CA ARG A 34 -0.95 2.40 6.23
C ARG A 34 -2.10 1.41 6.36
N ARG A 35 -3.33 1.86 6.15
CA ARG A 35 -4.53 1.02 6.18
C ARG A 35 -4.49 -0.07 5.11
N LYS A 36 -4.13 0.28 3.87
CA LYS A 36 -4.05 -0.64 2.73
C LYS A 36 -2.87 -1.61 2.84
N THR A 37 -1.73 -1.15 3.33
CA THR A 37 -0.53 -2.01 3.53
C THR A 37 -0.71 -2.98 4.69
N ARG A 38 -1.39 -2.60 5.77
CA ARG A 38 -1.77 -3.52 6.86
C ARG A 38 -2.79 -4.58 6.42
N GLN A 39 -3.68 -4.25 5.50
CA GLN A 39 -4.68 -5.18 4.97
C GLN A 39 -4.15 -6.11 3.89
N LYS A 40 -2.99 -5.83 3.28
CA LYS A 40 -2.37 -6.81 2.40
C LYS A 40 -1.98 -8.00 3.28
N PRO A 41 -2.57 -9.20 3.07
CA PRO A 41 -2.09 -10.37 3.76
C PRO A 41 -0.62 -10.53 3.37
N LYS A 42 0.29 -10.32 4.33
CA LYS A 42 1.69 -10.71 4.18
C LYS A 42 1.64 -12.14 3.68
N GLY A 43 2.19 -12.35 2.48
CA GLY A 43 1.78 -13.42 1.57
C GLY A 43 1.41 -14.72 2.27
N LYS A 44 0.30 -15.33 1.83
CA LYS A 44 0.17 -16.78 1.95
C LYS A 44 1.43 -17.35 1.33
N ILE A 45 2.42 -17.69 2.15
CA ILE A 45 3.60 -18.42 1.72
C ILE A 45 3.01 -19.68 1.09
N ASN A 46 3.17 -19.82 -0.22
CA ASN A 46 2.64 -20.95 -0.95
C ASN A 46 3.51 -22.14 -0.55
N TYR A 47 3.19 -22.79 0.57
CA TYR A 47 3.94 -23.92 1.14
C TYR A 47 4.08 -25.10 0.16
N LYS A 48 3.33 -25.10 -0.96
CA LYS A 48 3.36 -26.13 -2.00
C LYS A 48 4.62 -26.11 -2.88
N GLU A 49 5.37 -25.01 -2.97
CA GLU A 49 6.60 -24.96 -3.81
C GLU A 49 7.83 -25.58 -3.14
N LYS A 50 7.79 -25.97 -1.86
CA LYS A 50 8.93 -26.60 -1.17
C LYS A 50 9.03 -28.13 -1.35
N LYS A 51 8.25 -28.73 -2.24
CA LYS A 51 8.18 -30.20 -2.41
C LYS A 51 8.80 -30.71 -3.73
N VAL A 52 9.70 -29.96 -4.37
CA VAL A 52 10.21 -30.28 -5.73
C VAL A 52 11.71 -30.59 -5.78
N TYR A 53 12.42 -30.78 -4.67
CA TYR A 53 13.72 -31.47 -4.73
C TYR A 53 13.94 -32.38 -3.50
N PRO A 54 13.78 -33.70 -3.62
CA PRO A 54 14.39 -34.63 -2.70
C PRO A 54 15.92 -34.54 -2.88
N ARG A 55 16.66 -34.49 -1.77
CA ARG A 55 18.11 -34.50 -1.75
C ARG A 55 18.61 -35.93 -1.59
#